data_AF-A0A3A1NEL3-F1
#
_entry.id   AF-A0A3A1NEL3-F1
#
_cell.length_a   1.000
_cell.length_b   1.000
_cell.length_c   1.000
_cell.angle_alpha   90.00
_cell.angle_beta   90.00
_cell.angle_gamma   90.00
#
_symmetry.space_group_name_H-M   'P 1'
#
loop_
_entity.id
_entity.type
_entity.pdbx_description
1 polymer ?
#
loop_
_entity_poly.entity_id
_entity_poly.type
_entity_poly.pdbx_seq_one_letter_code
_entity_poly.pdbx_strand_id
1 'polypeptide(L)'
;MKLTPYALLLFCLTALLAVGCSNRNNSPQYSDGKEITQLLDSLFTKLEKAYSEANSNSERLVEINEKIRRAIERIDSPKLLDDILSGYDTKKHDFSFILSPDTKVCVFSWYTHMENSGNRIKNIALYHSNDKMVPTSLYGTPVIYSEINQIETYDGETIYLLQGNDSINQNKFYRLNAYLLKNGYLEETPAFPNNESSIAINSLLDSSKMGTPSHFKIEMNGLRILFQDQLDTSNVENTLAFDGKKYVLENGHH
;
A
#
# COMPACT_ATOMS: atom_id res chain seq x y z
N MET A 1 -32.09 -32.63 52.06
CA MET A 1 -31.22 -32.95 50.91
C MET A 1 -29.88 -32.28 51.10
N LYS A 2 -28.80 -33.05 51.20
CA LYS A 2 -27.44 -32.52 51.33
C LYS A 2 -26.94 -32.16 49.93
N LEU A 3 -26.78 -30.87 49.66
CA LEU A 3 -26.10 -30.41 48.44
C LEU A 3 -24.62 -30.77 48.53
N THR A 4 -24.18 -31.61 47.60
CA THR A 4 -22.78 -32.03 47.48
C THR A 4 -21.90 -30.87 47.01
N PRO A 5 -20.66 -30.74 47.52
CA PRO A 5 -19.75 -29.61 47.22
C PRO A 5 -19.39 -29.48 45.73
N TYR A 6 -19.61 -30.53 44.93
CA TYR A 6 -19.38 -30.52 43.48
C TYR A 6 -20.40 -29.69 42.69
N ALA A 7 -21.62 -29.48 43.21
CA ALA A 7 -22.64 -28.69 42.52
C ALA A 7 -22.33 -27.18 42.59
N LEU A 8 -21.65 -26.73 43.64
CA LEU A 8 -21.27 -25.33 43.82
C LEU A 8 -20.06 -24.95 42.95
N LEU A 9 -19.18 -25.91 42.66
CA LEU A 9 -17.98 -25.72 41.85
C LEU A 9 -18.30 -25.67 40.35
N LEU A 10 -19.32 -26.40 39.89
CA LEU A 10 -19.79 -26.36 38.51
C LEU A 10 -20.50 -25.03 38.17
N PHE A 11 -21.19 -24.43 39.13
CA PHE A 11 -21.90 -23.15 38.93
C PHE A 11 -20.94 -21.94 38.86
N CYS A 12 -19.80 -22.00 39.57
CA CYS A 12 -18.75 -20.98 39.46
C CYS A 12 -17.98 -21.06 38.13
N LEU A 13 -17.80 -22.25 37.55
CA LEU A 13 -17.09 -22.39 36.27
C LEU A 13 -17.90 -21.86 35.08
N THR A 14 -19.24 -21.94 35.12
CA THR A 14 -20.10 -21.38 34.07
C THR A 14 -20.24 -19.86 34.14
N ALA A 15 -20.09 -19.26 35.33
CA ALA A 15 -20.13 -17.81 35.49
C ALA A 15 -18.87 -17.10 34.96
N LEU A 16 -17.72 -17.79 34.92
CA LEU A 16 -16.46 -17.26 34.37
C LEU A 16 -16.38 -17.32 32.84
N LEU A 17 -17.24 -18.10 32.18
CA LEU A 17 -17.32 -18.16 30.71
C LEU A 17 -18.32 -17.15 30.12
N ALA A 18 -19.07 -16.41 30.95
CA ALA A 18 -20.06 -15.43 30.52
C ALA A 18 -19.57 -13.98 30.51
N VAL A 19 -18.31 -13.71 30.89
CA VAL A 19 -17.67 -12.39 30.68
C VAL A 19 -17.05 -12.37 29.27
N GLY A 20 -17.88 -12.62 28.26
CA GLY A 20 -17.59 -12.19 26.92
C GLY A 20 -17.70 -10.68 26.91
N CYS A 21 -16.56 -9.98 26.99
CA CYS A 21 -16.50 -8.56 26.71
C CYS A 21 -17.00 -8.32 25.27
N SER A 22 -18.30 -8.05 25.15
CA SER A 22 -18.90 -7.42 23.98
C SER A 22 -18.37 -5.99 23.91
N ASN A 23 -17.10 -5.83 23.50
CA ASN A 23 -16.64 -4.59 22.89
C ASN A 23 -17.33 -4.50 21.52
N ARG A 24 -18.62 -4.12 21.53
CA ARG A 24 -19.21 -3.45 20.39
C ARG A 24 -18.47 -2.12 20.29
N ASN A 25 -17.36 -2.13 19.55
CA ASN A 25 -16.78 -0.94 18.99
C ASN A 25 -17.87 -0.31 18.11
N ASN A 26 -18.69 0.56 18.69
CA ASN A 26 -19.45 1.55 17.95
C ASN A 26 -18.41 2.56 17.41
N SER A 27 -17.62 2.12 16.43
CA SER A 27 -16.82 3.01 15.63
C SER A 27 -17.78 3.88 14.82
N PRO A 28 -17.54 5.20 14.72
CA PRO A 28 -18.35 6.05 13.87
C PRO A 28 -18.29 5.50 12.44
N GLN A 29 -19.47 5.19 11.90
CA GLN A 29 -19.65 4.81 10.51
C GLN A 29 -19.68 6.12 9.71
N TYR A 30 -18.78 6.25 8.74
CA TYR A 30 -18.74 7.45 7.90
C TYR A 30 -19.91 7.43 6.93
N SER A 31 -20.57 8.58 6.79
CA SER A 31 -21.75 8.69 5.94
C SER A 31 -21.39 9.04 4.50
N ASP A 32 -20.22 9.66 4.30
CA ASP A 32 -19.66 10.03 3.01
C ASP A 32 -18.12 9.86 2.99
N GLY A 33 -17.54 9.81 1.79
CA GLY A 33 -16.09 9.77 1.61
C GLY A 33 -15.37 11.10 1.91
N LYS A 34 -16.07 12.23 1.87
CA LYS A 34 -15.52 13.57 2.14
C LYS A 34 -15.14 13.73 3.62
N GLU A 35 -15.91 13.18 4.55
CA GLU A 35 -15.61 13.10 5.98
C GLU A 35 -14.30 12.33 6.20
N ILE A 36 -14.12 11.23 5.48
CA ILE A 36 -12.89 10.42 5.53
C ILE A 36 -11.71 11.25 5.00
N THR A 37 -11.84 11.87 3.83
CA THR A 37 -10.78 12.72 3.25
C THR A 37 -10.39 13.87 4.18
N GLN A 38 -11.37 14.57 4.76
CA GLN A 38 -11.11 15.65 5.72
C GLN A 38 -10.41 15.16 7.00
N LEU A 39 -10.82 13.99 7.50
CA LEU A 39 -10.16 13.36 8.64
C LEU A 39 -8.71 13.00 8.30
N LEU A 40 -8.48 12.39 7.13
CA LEU A 40 -7.15 12.06 6.66
C LEU A 40 -6.27 13.31 6.55
N ASP A 41 -6.74 14.38 5.92
CA ASP A 41 -6.01 15.65 5.84
C ASP A 41 -5.63 16.17 7.23
N SER A 42 -6.57 16.15 8.18
CA SER A 42 -6.29 16.56 9.56
C SER A 42 -5.22 15.69 10.23
N LEU A 43 -5.27 14.38 9.99
CA LEU A 43 -4.31 13.43 10.56
C LEU A 43 -2.92 13.60 9.93
N PHE A 44 -2.81 13.80 8.62
CA PHE A 44 -1.55 14.04 7.93
C PHE A 44 -0.91 15.37 8.35
N THR A 45 -1.69 16.45 8.47
CA THR A 45 -1.19 17.71 9.03
C THR A 45 -0.66 17.53 10.47
N LYS A 46 -1.34 16.71 11.29
CA LYS A 46 -0.87 16.38 12.65
C LYS A 46 0.41 15.56 12.63
N LEU A 47 0.55 14.64 11.68
CA LEU A 47 1.73 13.80 11.51
C LEU A 47 2.96 14.67 11.19
N GLU A 48 2.86 15.53 10.18
CA GLU A 48 3.94 16.45 9.78
C GLU A 48 4.33 17.40 10.91
N LYS A 49 3.34 17.93 11.63
CA LYS A 49 3.61 18.77 12.81
C LYS A 49 4.35 18.01 13.91
N ALA A 50 3.92 16.77 14.22
CA ALA A 50 4.54 15.95 15.25
C ALA A 50 5.98 15.56 14.89
N TYR A 51 6.26 15.34 13.60
CA TYR A 51 7.60 15.06 13.11
C TYR A 51 8.52 16.30 13.16
N SER A 52 7.99 17.48 12.84
CA SER A 52 8.75 18.74 12.84
C SER A 52 9.10 19.27 14.24
N GLU A 53 8.54 18.71 15.31
CA GLU A 53 8.84 19.09 16.69
C GLU A 53 10.26 18.61 17.06
N ALA A 54 11.09 19.48 17.66
CA ALA A 54 12.51 19.21 17.95
C ALA A 54 12.78 17.95 18.80
N ASN A 55 11.76 17.44 19.50
CA ASN A 55 11.78 16.17 20.23
C ASN A 55 10.58 15.33 19.79
N SER A 56 10.57 14.88 18.53
CA SER A 56 9.48 14.06 17.99
C SER A 56 9.23 12.83 18.86
N ASN A 57 8.09 12.78 19.54
CA ASN A 57 7.71 11.64 20.37
C ASN A 57 7.27 10.48 19.46
N SER A 58 8.03 9.39 19.47
CA SER A 58 7.75 8.20 18.66
C SER A 58 6.37 7.60 18.96
N GLU A 59 5.89 7.63 20.21
CA GLU A 59 4.55 7.15 20.56
C GLU A 59 3.45 7.97 19.89
N ARG A 60 3.63 9.29 19.80
CA ARG A 60 2.69 10.19 19.13
C ARG A 60 2.66 9.94 17.62
N LEU A 61 3.81 9.69 17.00
CA LEU A 61 3.88 9.30 15.58
C LEU A 61 3.18 7.96 15.34
N VAL A 62 3.40 6.97 16.20
CA VAL A 62 2.69 5.67 16.15
C VAL A 62 1.18 5.87 16.26
N GLU A 63 0.72 6.65 17.24
CA GLU A 63 -0.70 6.90 17.45
C GLU A 63 -1.37 7.55 16.23
N ILE A 64 -0.71 8.53 15.60
CA ILE A 64 -1.24 9.21 14.42
C ILE A 64 -1.28 8.25 13.22
N ASN A 65 -0.20 7.49 12.97
CA ASN A 65 -0.16 6.49 11.88
C ASN A 65 -1.24 5.41 12.06
N GLU A 66 -1.47 4.94 13.29
CA GLU A 66 -2.55 3.98 13.57
C GLU A 66 -3.94 4.57 13.34
N LYS A 67 -4.15 5.87 13.62
CA LYS A 67 -5.41 6.55 13.30
C LYS A 67 -5.59 6.69 11.78
N ILE A 68 -4.52 6.99 11.03
CA ILE A 68 -4.54 7.05 9.57
C ILE A 68 -4.92 5.67 9.00
N ARG A 69 -4.20 4.62 9.41
CA ARG A 69 -4.48 3.24 9.01
C ARG A 69 -5.94 2.87 9.24
N ARG A 70 -6.45 3.10 10.46
CA ARG A 70 -7.84 2.79 10.81
C ARG A 70 -8.87 3.62 10.05
N ALA A 71 -8.55 4.84 9.65
CA ALA A 71 -9.43 5.66 8.84
C ALA A 71 -9.53 5.08 7.42
N ILE A 72 -8.41 4.67 6.83
CA ILE A 72 -8.38 4.04 5.50
C ILE A 72 -9.08 2.68 5.52
N GLU A 73 -8.84 1.85 6.54
CA GLU A 73 -9.46 0.53 6.69
C GLU A 73 -10.99 0.56 6.86
N ARG A 74 -11.58 1.73 7.13
CA ARG A 74 -13.03 1.92 7.21
C ARG A 74 -13.69 2.25 5.88
N ILE A 75 -12.92 2.40 4.82
CA ILE A 75 -13.44 2.54 3.45
C ILE A 75 -13.83 1.13 2.99
N ASP A 76 -15.05 0.72 3.32
CA ASP A 76 -15.52 -0.66 3.17
C ASP A 76 -16.49 -0.87 2.00
N SER A 77 -16.82 0.20 1.26
CA SER A 77 -17.74 0.15 0.13
C SER A 77 -17.20 0.91 -1.09
N PRO A 78 -17.51 0.45 -2.32
CA PRO A 78 -17.12 1.15 -3.54
C PRO A 78 -17.63 2.59 -3.57
N LYS A 79 -18.83 2.84 -3.06
CA LYS A 79 -19.40 4.19 -2.98
C LYS A 79 -18.53 5.15 -2.16
N LEU A 80 -18.03 4.73 -0.99
CA LEU A 80 -17.15 5.59 -0.19
C LEU A 80 -15.83 5.88 -0.92
N LEU A 81 -15.32 4.91 -1.68
CA LEU A 81 -14.13 5.09 -2.50
C LEU A 81 -14.36 6.11 -3.63
N ASP A 82 -15.50 6.03 -4.31
CA ASP A 82 -15.89 6.99 -5.37
C ASP A 82 -16.03 8.42 -4.84
N ASP A 83 -16.62 8.57 -3.64
CA ASP A 83 -16.74 9.85 -2.95
C ASP A 83 -15.36 10.42 -2.59
N ILE A 84 -14.42 9.58 -2.15
CA ILE A 84 -13.03 9.97 -1.87
C ILE A 84 -12.33 10.42 -3.15
N LEU A 85 -12.43 9.63 -4.23
CA LEU A 85 -11.83 9.94 -5.53
C LEU A 85 -12.30 11.31 -6.03
N SER A 86 -13.62 11.54 -5.98
CA SER A 86 -14.23 12.81 -6.39
C SER A 86 -13.75 14.01 -5.57
N GLY A 87 -13.43 13.79 -4.29
CA GLY A 87 -12.89 14.83 -3.41
C GLY A 87 -11.38 15.05 -3.55
N TYR A 88 -10.62 13.99 -3.84
CA TYR A 88 -9.16 14.00 -3.83
C TYR A 88 -8.57 14.89 -4.93
N ASP A 89 -9.16 14.88 -6.13
CA ASP A 89 -8.67 15.68 -7.26
C ASP A 89 -8.93 17.20 -7.10
N THR A 90 -9.72 17.60 -6.09
CA THR A 90 -10.10 19.01 -5.92
C THR A 90 -9.02 19.86 -5.25
N LYS A 91 -8.02 19.25 -4.60
CA LYS A 91 -6.95 19.96 -3.91
C LYS A 91 -5.71 19.10 -3.74
N LYS A 92 -4.63 19.72 -3.25
CA LYS A 92 -3.41 19.00 -2.88
C LYS A 92 -3.55 18.35 -1.50
N HIS A 93 -3.03 17.14 -1.38
CA HIS A 93 -3.02 16.33 -0.16
C HIS A 93 -1.58 15.96 0.24
N ASP A 94 -1.37 15.68 1.54
CA ASP A 94 -0.08 15.23 2.10
C ASP A 94 0.08 13.69 2.04
N PHE A 95 -0.81 13.02 1.32
CA PHE A 95 -0.78 11.59 1.04
C PHE A 95 -1.04 11.37 -0.44
N SER A 96 -0.55 10.25 -0.97
CA SER A 96 -0.88 9.79 -2.31
C SER A 96 -2.03 8.80 -2.26
N PHE A 97 -2.98 8.98 -3.18
CA PHE A 97 -4.07 8.07 -3.45
C PHE A 97 -4.09 7.76 -4.94
N ILE A 98 -4.05 6.48 -5.29
CA ILE A 98 -4.08 6.00 -6.68
C ILE A 98 -5.09 4.86 -6.82
N LEU A 99 -5.76 4.81 -7.96
CA LEU A 99 -6.78 3.82 -8.29
C LEU A 99 -6.38 3.12 -9.60
N SER A 100 -6.58 1.80 -9.66
CA SER A 100 -6.31 1.01 -10.85
C SER A 100 -7.31 1.34 -11.97
N PRO A 101 -6.91 1.16 -13.25
CA PRO A 101 -7.81 1.43 -14.39
C PRO A 101 -9.13 0.66 -14.35
N ASP A 102 -9.14 -0.58 -13.87
CA ASP A 102 -10.34 -1.39 -13.67
C ASP A 102 -11.12 -1.07 -12.38
N THR A 103 -10.68 -0.08 -11.60
CA THR A 103 -11.24 0.37 -10.31
C THR A 103 -11.26 -0.69 -9.20
N LYS A 104 -10.60 -1.84 -9.38
CA LYS A 104 -10.63 -2.94 -8.41
C LYS A 104 -9.59 -2.83 -7.32
N VAL A 105 -8.52 -2.07 -7.50
CA VAL A 105 -7.44 -1.91 -6.52
C VAL A 105 -7.10 -0.44 -6.38
N CYS A 106 -7.01 0.06 -5.15
CA CYS A 106 -6.49 1.39 -4.86
C CYS A 106 -5.43 1.32 -3.77
N VAL A 107 -4.58 2.33 -3.68
CA VAL A 107 -3.49 2.39 -2.71
C VAL A 107 -3.38 3.78 -2.11
N PHE A 108 -3.33 3.82 -0.78
CA PHE A 108 -3.01 4.99 0.02
C PHE A 108 -1.55 4.90 0.47
N SER A 109 -0.79 5.95 0.20
CA SER A 109 0.64 6.01 0.48
C SER A 109 1.05 7.30 1.18
N TRP A 110 1.90 7.21 2.20
CA TRP A 110 2.40 8.37 2.93
C TRP A 110 3.74 8.08 3.60
N TYR A 111 4.46 9.14 3.97
CA TYR A 111 5.67 9.02 4.79
C TYR A 111 5.28 8.81 6.24
N THR A 112 5.61 7.65 6.79
CA THR A 112 5.23 7.30 8.16
C THR A 112 6.04 8.04 9.22
N HIS A 113 7.22 8.55 8.87
CA HIS A 113 8.23 9.11 9.79
C HIS A 113 8.63 8.11 10.88
N MET A 114 8.60 6.82 10.53
CA MET A 114 8.84 5.68 11.42
C MET A 114 9.78 4.65 10.80
N GLU A 115 10.64 5.08 9.87
CA GLU A 115 11.48 4.20 9.03
C GLU A 115 12.42 3.32 9.88
N ASN A 116 12.78 3.77 11.09
CA ASN A 116 13.66 3.06 12.02
C ASN A 116 12.95 2.32 13.18
N SER A 117 11.61 2.37 13.25
CA SER A 117 10.87 1.85 14.42
C SER A 117 10.51 0.36 14.33
N GLY A 118 10.91 -0.31 13.25
CA GLY A 118 10.50 -1.69 12.96
C GLY A 118 9.03 -1.81 12.54
N ASN A 119 8.29 -0.69 12.40
CA ASN A 119 6.94 -0.72 11.86
C ASN A 119 7.00 -1.18 10.39
N ARG A 120 6.23 -2.23 10.08
CA ARG A 120 6.22 -2.89 8.78
C ARG A 120 5.08 -2.41 7.87
N ILE A 121 4.05 -1.78 8.42
CA ILE A 121 2.90 -1.30 7.64
C ILE A 121 3.28 0.02 6.98
N LYS A 122 3.19 0.06 5.64
CA LYS A 122 3.86 1.09 4.83
C LYS A 122 2.91 1.82 3.90
N ASN A 123 1.96 1.08 3.36
CA ASN A 123 0.87 1.57 2.55
C ASN A 123 -0.35 0.73 2.88
N ILE A 124 -1.54 1.26 2.59
CA ILE A 124 -2.78 0.48 2.69
C ILE A 124 -3.36 0.39 1.28
N ALA A 125 -3.50 -0.84 0.79
CA ALA A 125 -4.26 -1.10 -0.41
C ALA A 125 -5.69 -1.47 -0.04
N LEU A 126 -6.66 -1.04 -0.83
CA LEU A 126 -8.02 -1.57 -0.79
C LEU A 126 -8.27 -2.30 -2.09
N TYR A 127 -8.98 -3.42 -2.04
CA TYR A 127 -9.38 -4.15 -3.23
C TYR A 127 -10.85 -4.56 -3.19
N HIS A 128 -11.45 -4.66 -4.36
CA HIS A 128 -12.85 -5.06 -4.50
C HIS A 128 -13.01 -6.57 -4.28
N SER A 129 -13.88 -6.95 -3.35
CA SER A 129 -14.23 -8.36 -3.07
C SER A 129 -15.69 -8.45 -2.60
N ASN A 130 -16.51 -9.21 -3.32
CA ASN A 130 -17.94 -9.44 -3.00
C ASN A 130 -18.72 -8.14 -2.65
N ASP A 131 -18.68 -7.16 -3.57
CA ASP A 131 -19.34 -5.85 -3.48
C ASP A 131 -18.85 -4.94 -2.33
N LYS A 132 -17.68 -5.24 -1.77
CA LYS A 132 -17.06 -4.47 -0.70
C LYS A 132 -15.62 -4.12 -1.04
N MET A 133 -15.13 -3.07 -0.39
CA MET A 133 -13.71 -2.76 -0.37
C MET A 133 -13.09 -3.45 0.85
N VAL A 134 -12.04 -4.25 0.60
CA VAL A 134 -11.33 -4.97 1.65
C VAL A 134 -9.92 -4.38 1.77
N PRO A 135 -9.52 -3.92 2.97
CA PRO A 135 -8.19 -3.39 3.17
C PRO A 135 -7.14 -4.50 3.30
N THR A 136 -5.93 -4.22 2.85
CA THR A 136 -4.73 -4.98 3.17
C THR A 136 -3.55 -4.03 3.41
N SER A 137 -2.68 -4.41 4.34
CA SER A 137 -1.42 -3.71 4.55
C SER A 137 -0.40 -4.15 3.52
N LEU A 138 0.25 -3.20 2.86
CA LEU A 138 1.46 -3.48 2.10
C LEU A 138 2.65 -3.37 3.06
N TYR A 139 3.38 -4.46 3.19
CA TYR A 139 4.61 -4.54 3.98
C TYR A 139 5.82 -4.28 3.06
N GLY A 140 6.97 -3.86 3.56
CA GLY A 140 8.12 -3.57 2.67
C GLY A 140 9.03 -2.46 3.17
N THR A 141 9.39 -1.47 2.34
CA THR A 141 9.87 -0.09 2.64
C THR A 141 8.77 0.91 2.24
N PRO A 142 8.50 2.03 2.96
CA PRO A 142 7.44 2.96 2.55
C PRO A 142 7.68 3.44 1.12
N VAL A 143 6.75 3.15 0.21
CA VAL A 143 6.79 3.61 -1.18
C VAL A 143 5.67 4.62 -1.36
N ILE A 144 5.96 5.80 -1.89
CA ILE A 144 4.92 6.69 -2.37
C ILE A 144 4.54 6.24 -3.78
N TYR A 145 3.48 5.44 -3.88
CA TYR A 145 2.99 5.00 -5.18
C TYR A 145 2.31 6.15 -5.91
N SER A 146 2.57 6.25 -7.22
CA SER A 146 2.05 7.29 -8.11
C SER A 146 1.22 6.74 -9.26
N GLU A 147 1.32 5.43 -9.55
CA GLU A 147 0.62 4.83 -10.67
C GLU A 147 0.37 3.33 -10.45
N ILE A 148 -0.73 2.82 -11.01
CA ILE A 148 -1.03 1.39 -11.09
C ILE A 148 -1.23 1.02 -12.57
N ASN A 149 -0.34 0.18 -13.08
CA ASN A 149 -0.49 -0.44 -14.40
C ASN A 149 -1.05 -1.85 -14.26
N GLN A 150 -1.61 -2.39 -15.34
CA GLN A 150 -2.25 -3.70 -15.35
C GLN A 150 -1.77 -4.54 -16.51
N ILE A 151 -1.64 -5.83 -16.28
CA ILE A 151 -1.38 -6.81 -17.33
C ILE A 151 -2.09 -8.13 -17.02
N GLU A 152 -2.69 -8.74 -18.03
CA GLU A 152 -3.35 -10.03 -17.92
C GLU A 152 -2.38 -11.17 -18.24
N THR A 153 -2.35 -12.19 -17.40
CA THR A 153 -1.64 -13.45 -17.66
C THR A 153 -2.40 -14.29 -18.69
N TYR A 154 -1.74 -15.27 -19.30
CA TYR A 154 -2.39 -16.26 -20.17
C TYR A 154 -3.43 -17.12 -19.44
N ASP A 155 -3.33 -17.23 -18.12
CA ASP A 155 -4.28 -17.93 -17.28
C ASP A 155 -5.50 -17.03 -16.92
N GLY A 156 -5.54 -15.79 -17.43
CA GLY A 156 -6.63 -14.82 -17.24
C GLY A 156 -6.59 -14.07 -15.92
N GLU A 157 -5.47 -14.14 -15.18
CA GLU A 157 -5.29 -13.40 -13.93
C GLU A 157 -4.72 -12.00 -14.21
N THR A 158 -5.15 -10.98 -13.47
CA THR A 158 -4.64 -9.61 -13.61
C THR A 158 -3.51 -9.35 -12.61
N ILE A 159 -2.32 -9.03 -13.12
CA ILE A 159 -1.21 -8.50 -12.33
C ILE A 159 -1.32 -6.98 -12.28
N TYR A 160 -1.28 -6.43 -11.07
CA TYR A 160 -1.24 -5.00 -10.78
C TYR A 160 0.21 -4.58 -10.52
N LEU A 161 0.70 -3.63 -11.32
CA LEU A 161 2.05 -3.11 -11.25
C LEU A 161 2.01 -1.74 -10.58
N LEU A 162 2.35 -1.71 -9.30
CA LEU A 162 2.36 -0.50 -8.49
C LEU A 162 3.71 0.19 -8.66
N GLN A 163 3.69 1.37 -9.28
CA GLN A 163 4.86 2.19 -9.52
C GLN A 163 4.92 3.34 -8.53
N GLY A 164 6.11 3.58 -7.97
CA GLY A 164 6.30 4.65 -7.00
C GLY A 164 7.76 4.92 -6.72
N ASN A 165 7.99 5.74 -5.69
CA ASN A 165 9.33 6.05 -5.22
C ASN A 165 9.43 5.85 -3.71
N ASP A 166 10.56 5.33 -3.25
CA ASP A 166 10.92 5.35 -1.84
C ASP A 166 12.14 6.25 -1.60
N SER A 167 12.44 6.48 -0.33
CA SER A 167 13.65 7.19 0.07
C SER A 167 14.26 6.49 1.28
N ILE A 168 15.44 5.91 1.09
CA ILE A 168 16.19 5.23 2.13
C ILE A 168 17.52 5.96 2.28
N ASN A 169 17.84 6.46 3.48
CA ASN A 169 19.11 7.13 3.77
C ASN A 169 19.45 8.26 2.77
N GLN A 170 18.47 9.10 2.42
CA GLN A 170 18.59 10.20 1.44
C GLN A 170 18.75 9.78 -0.04
N ASN A 171 18.89 8.48 -0.32
CA ASN A 171 18.84 7.95 -1.67
C ASN A 171 17.38 7.76 -2.07
N LYS A 172 17.01 8.28 -3.24
CA LYS A 172 15.70 8.06 -3.85
C LYS A 172 15.78 6.84 -4.73
N PHE A 173 14.81 5.94 -4.66
CA PHE A 173 14.69 4.83 -5.59
C PHE A 173 13.33 4.89 -6.25
N TYR A 174 13.27 4.61 -7.55
CA TYR A 174 12.01 4.26 -8.19
C TYR A 174 11.80 2.77 -8.02
N ARG A 175 10.59 2.39 -7.67
CA ARG A 175 10.19 1.00 -7.47
C ARG A 175 9.03 0.63 -8.36
N LEU A 176 9.02 -0.64 -8.73
CA LEU A 176 7.88 -1.30 -9.32
C LEU A 176 7.61 -2.58 -8.55
N ASN A 177 6.40 -2.70 -8.00
CA ASN A 177 5.95 -3.85 -7.23
C ASN A 177 4.81 -4.56 -7.96
N ALA A 178 4.85 -5.89 -8.03
CA ALA A 178 3.84 -6.69 -8.68
C ALA A 178 2.94 -7.38 -7.66
N TYR A 179 1.63 -7.21 -7.83
CA TYR A 179 0.61 -7.82 -7.00
C TYR A 179 -0.42 -8.58 -7.85
N LEU A 180 -0.98 -9.64 -7.29
CA LEU A 180 -2.05 -10.43 -7.89
C LEU A 180 -3.22 -10.47 -6.91
N LEU A 181 -4.45 -10.31 -7.41
CA LEU A 181 -5.66 -10.55 -6.62
C LEU A 181 -6.03 -12.03 -6.75
N LYS A 182 -5.62 -12.86 -5.77
CA LYS A 182 -5.81 -14.31 -5.77
C LYS A 182 -6.52 -14.77 -4.52
N ASN A 183 -7.47 -15.70 -4.68
CA ASN A 183 -8.24 -16.29 -3.56
C ASN A 183 -8.92 -15.24 -2.66
N GLY A 184 -9.28 -14.07 -3.21
CA GLY A 184 -9.89 -12.98 -2.45
C GLY A 184 -8.90 -12.17 -1.60
N TYR A 185 -7.60 -12.25 -1.86
CA TYR A 185 -6.56 -11.45 -1.21
C TYR A 185 -5.62 -10.84 -2.26
N LEU A 186 -5.15 -9.62 -2.01
CA LEU A 186 -4.09 -9.01 -2.80
C LEU A 186 -2.73 -9.45 -2.22
N GLU A 187 -1.96 -10.18 -3.01
CA GLU A 187 -0.67 -10.75 -2.62
C GLU A 187 0.45 -10.30 -3.57
N GLU A 188 1.67 -10.17 -3.05
CA GLU A 188 2.84 -9.97 -3.90
C GLU A 188 3.04 -11.20 -4.78
N THR A 189 3.28 -10.98 -6.07
CA THR A 189 3.46 -12.06 -7.05
C THR A 189 4.82 -11.95 -7.74
N PRO A 190 5.56 -13.06 -7.90
CA PRO A 190 6.85 -13.05 -8.59
C PRO A 190 6.66 -12.84 -10.10
N ALA A 191 6.61 -11.58 -10.51
CA ALA A 191 6.41 -11.20 -11.91
C ALA A 191 7.70 -10.75 -12.61
N PHE A 192 8.82 -10.55 -11.89
CA PHE A 192 10.06 -10.03 -12.47
C PHE A 192 11.13 -11.13 -12.60
N PRO A 193 12.22 -10.87 -13.35
CA PRO A 193 13.36 -11.79 -13.43
C PRO A 193 13.85 -12.23 -12.05
N ASN A 194 14.46 -13.42 -12.00
CA ASN A 194 14.91 -14.05 -10.75
C ASN A 194 13.78 -14.36 -9.73
N ASN A 195 12.52 -14.41 -10.18
CA ASN A 195 11.36 -14.74 -9.34
C ASN A 195 11.12 -13.67 -8.25
N GLU A 196 11.42 -12.42 -8.58
CA GLU A 196 11.23 -11.28 -7.70
C GLU A 196 9.81 -10.69 -7.85
N SER A 197 9.23 -10.22 -6.74
CA SER A 197 7.96 -9.47 -6.72
C SER A 197 8.14 -7.97 -6.90
N SER A 198 9.38 -7.48 -6.86
CA SER A 198 9.69 -6.06 -7.03
C SER A 198 11.03 -5.84 -7.72
N ILE A 199 11.13 -4.72 -8.42
CA ILE A 199 12.39 -4.18 -8.96
C ILE A 199 12.55 -2.73 -8.51
N ALA A 200 13.80 -2.29 -8.36
CA ALA A 200 14.11 -0.92 -7.97
C ALA A 200 15.30 -0.40 -8.76
N ILE A 201 15.27 0.88 -9.12
CA ILE A 201 16.37 1.61 -9.76
C ILE A 201 16.73 2.81 -8.90
N ASN A 202 18.03 3.11 -8.80
CA ASN A 202 18.51 4.24 -8.02
C ASN A 202 18.29 5.54 -8.80
N SER A 203 17.63 6.51 -8.18
CA SER A 203 17.48 7.87 -8.71
C SER A 203 18.70 8.68 -8.33
N LEU A 204 19.75 8.66 -9.15
CA LEU A 204 20.88 9.57 -8.92
C LEU A 204 20.43 11.02 -9.16
N LEU A 205 20.50 11.83 -8.10
CA LEU A 205 20.47 13.29 -8.18
C LEU A 205 21.79 13.78 -8.81
N ASP A 206 21.96 13.68 -10.13
CA ASP A 206 22.73 14.63 -10.93
C ASP A 206 22.92 14.11 -12.37
N SER A 207 21.99 14.46 -13.25
CA SER A 207 22.31 14.63 -14.67
C SER A 207 21.73 15.95 -15.16
N SER A 208 22.26 17.05 -14.62
CA SER A 208 22.16 18.38 -15.23
C SER A 208 22.80 18.44 -16.65
N LYS A 209 23.26 17.30 -17.17
CA LYS A 209 23.67 17.09 -18.56
C LYS A 209 23.14 15.74 -19.05
N MET A 210 22.11 15.80 -19.91
CA MET A 210 21.58 14.72 -20.77
C MET A 210 20.90 13.52 -20.08
N GLY A 211 19.57 13.46 -20.21
CA GLY A 211 18.78 12.24 -20.08
C GLY A 211 17.38 12.48 -19.52
N THR A 212 16.37 11.87 -20.14
CA THR A 212 15.02 11.69 -19.56
C THR A 212 15.13 11.09 -18.15
N PRO A 213 14.27 11.46 -17.19
CA PRO A 213 14.36 10.96 -15.82
C PRO A 213 14.38 9.42 -15.80
N SER A 214 15.24 8.85 -14.96
CA SER A 214 15.38 7.40 -14.74
C SER A 214 14.16 6.84 -14.01
N HIS A 215 13.00 6.77 -14.67
CA HIS A 215 11.78 6.16 -14.15
C HIS A 215 11.44 4.91 -14.98
N PHE A 216 10.65 4.02 -14.41
CA PHE A 216 10.03 2.95 -15.19
C PHE A 216 9.06 3.58 -16.18
N LYS A 217 9.24 3.27 -17.46
CA LYS A 217 8.30 3.60 -18.52
C LYS A 217 7.57 2.31 -18.89
N ILE A 218 6.28 2.27 -18.59
CA ILE A 218 5.42 1.13 -18.92
C ILE A 218 4.75 1.43 -20.26
N GLU A 219 5.00 0.55 -21.25
CA GLU A 219 4.50 0.69 -22.61
C GLU A 219 3.60 -0.48 -22.99
N MET A 220 2.85 -0.30 -24.08
CA MET A 220 2.03 -1.36 -24.68
C MET A 220 1.07 -2.01 -23.66
N ASN A 221 0.38 -1.20 -22.86
CA ASN A 221 -0.54 -1.66 -21.81
C ASN A 221 0.10 -2.67 -20.85
N GLY A 222 1.33 -2.37 -20.38
CA GLY A 222 2.05 -3.25 -19.47
C GLY A 222 2.96 -4.26 -20.17
N LEU A 223 2.79 -4.54 -21.47
CA LEU A 223 3.56 -5.61 -22.12
C LEU A 223 5.08 -5.37 -22.12
N ARG A 224 5.50 -4.11 -22.02
CA ARG A 224 6.92 -3.74 -21.93
C ARG A 224 7.19 -2.75 -20.81
N ILE A 225 8.32 -2.93 -20.14
CA ILE A 225 8.84 -2.01 -19.14
C ILE A 225 10.24 -1.61 -19.56
N LEU A 226 10.46 -0.31 -19.76
CA LEU A 226 11.75 0.27 -20.06
C LEU A 226 12.27 0.99 -18.83
N PHE A 227 13.54 0.79 -18.51
CA PHE A 227 14.21 1.53 -17.44
C PHE A 227 15.70 1.60 -17.70
N GLN A 228 16.34 2.59 -17.09
CA GLN A 228 17.78 2.72 -17.09
C GLN A 228 18.31 2.30 -15.73
N ASP A 229 19.31 1.42 -15.74
CA ASP A 229 20.05 1.04 -14.54
C ASP A 229 21.51 1.50 -14.67
N GLN A 230 22.15 1.83 -13.56
CA GLN A 230 23.54 2.24 -13.55
C GLN A 230 24.41 1.10 -13.02
N LEU A 231 25.19 0.51 -13.92
CA LEU A 231 26.22 -0.47 -13.60
C LEU A 231 27.58 0.21 -13.66
N ASP A 232 28.24 0.31 -12.50
CA ASP A 232 29.54 0.94 -12.23
C ASP A 232 29.65 2.41 -12.67
N THR A 233 29.74 2.66 -13.97
CA THR A 233 29.85 3.99 -14.59
C THR A 233 29.05 4.15 -15.90
N SER A 234 28.31 3.11 -16.30
CA SER A 234 27.55 3.08 -17.54
C SER A 234 26.03 3.04 -17.28
N ASN A 235 25.30 3.84 -18.06
CA ASN A 235 23.84 3.74 -18.10
C ASN A 235 23.47 2.59 -19.05
N VAL A 236 22.82 1.58 -18.53
CA VAL A 236 22.32 0.45 -19.31
C VAL A 236 20.81 0.62 -19.47
N GLU A 237 20.36 0.73 -20.71
CA GLU A 237 18.94 0.65 -21.04
C GLU A 237 18.50 -0.81 -20.99
N ASN A 238 17.57 -1.08 -20.07
CA ASN A 238 16.97 -2.39 -19.90
C ASN A 238 15.54 -2.36 -20.42
N THR A 239 15.17 -3.42 -21.13
CA THR A 239 13.79 -3.66 -21.55
C THR A 239 13.35 -5.01 -21.00
N LEU A 240 12.22 -5.02 -20.30
CA LEU A 240 11.52 -6.22 -19.92
C LEU A 240 10.30 -6.40 -20.81
N ALA A 241 10.09 -7.61 -21.32
CA ALA A 241 8.87 -7.98 -22.02
C ALA A 241 8.11 -9.03 -21.23
N PHE A 242 6.79 -8.91 -21.21
CA PHE A 242 5.92 -9.89 -20.60
C PHE A 242 5.75 -11.11 -21.51
N ASP A 243 6.06 -12.31 -21.02
CA ASP A 243 5.98 -13.55 -21.79
C ASP A 243 4.60 -14.24 -21.72
N GLY A 244 3.64 -13.60 -21.05
CA GLY A 244 2.32 -14.13 -20.73
C GLY A 244 2.16 -14.66 -19.31
N LYS A 245 3.26 -14.77 -18.55
CA LYS A 245 3.25 -15.15 -17.13
C LYS A 245 4.07 -14.20 -16.27
N LYS A 246 5.23 -13.77 -16.78
CA LYS A 246 6.15 -12.88 -16.08
C LYS A 246 6.95 -12.04 -17.07
N TYR A 247 7.68 -11.07 -16.54
CA TYR A 247 8.65 -10.28 -17.27
C TYR A 247 9.97 -11.03 -17.44
N VAL A 248 10.51 -10.98 -18.65
CA VAL A 248 11.83 -11.48 -19.01
C VAL A 248 12.65 -10.37 -19.65
N LEU A 249 13.97 -10.40 -19.48
CA LEU A 249 14.87 -9.46 -20.13
C LEU A 249 14.82 -9.67 -21.64
N GLU A 250 14.45 -8.63 -22.39
CA GLU A 250 14.69 -8.62 -23.84
C GLU A 250 16.21 -8.43 -24.02
N ASN A 251 16.90 -9.48 -24.45
CA ASN A 251 18.31 -9.34 -24.81
C ASN A 251 18.42 -8.36 -25.98
N GLY A 252 18.91 -7.14 -25.71
CA GLY A 252 19.31 -6.21 -26.74
C GLY A 252 20.38 -6.86 -27.61
N HIS A 253 20.09 -7.09 -28.88
CA HIS A 253 21.14 -7.22 -29.88
C HIS A 253 21.76 -5.83 -30.05
N HIS A 254 22.83 -5.56 -29.31
CA HIS A 254 23.74 -4.46 -29.54
C HIS A 254 25.11 -5.01 -29.92
#